data_AF-A0A662U1K8-F1
#
_entry.id   AF-A0A662U1K8-F1
#
_cell.length_a   1.000
_cell.length_b   1.000
_cell.length_c   1.000
_cell.angle_alpha   90.00
_cell.angle_beta   90.00
_cell.angle_gamma   90.00
#
_symmetry.space_group_name_H-M   'P 1'
#
loop_
_entity.id
_entity.type
_entity.pdbx_description
1 polymer ?
#
loop_
_entity_poly.entity_id
_entity_poly.type
_entity_poly.pdbx_seq_one_letter_code
_entity_poly.pdbx_strand_id
1 'polypeptide(L)' 'MVKLVEKIRMELNKHEIELLDIYRYNSSKGSGRTYDTFRVAYGGNVFLVKFDKVKEAMSLDEIVKRIVEEVGAK' A
#
# COMPACT_ATOMS: atom_id res chain seq x y z
N MET A 1 -13.70 7.89 14.67
CA MET A 1 -13.64 6.84 13.62
C MET A 1 -12.37 7.09 12.82
N VAL A 2 -11.32 6.27 13.03
CA VAL A 2 -10.02 6.42 12.36
C VAL A 2 -10.15 5.92 10.92
N LYS A 3 -9.70 6.69 9.93
CA LYS A 3 -9.80 6.32 8.51
C LYS A 3 -8.86 5.14 8.23
N LEU A 4 -9.23 4.23 7.32
CA LEU A 4 -8.43 3.04 6.96
C LEU A 4 -6.96 3.40 6.63
N VAL A 5 -6.74 4.53 5.97
CA VAL A 5 -5.41 5.05 5.62
C VAL A 5 -4.56 5.35 6.86
N GLU A 6 -5.16 5.92 7.91
CA GLU A 6 -4.46 6.21 9.16
C GLU A 6 -4.06 4.92 9.88
N LYS A 7 -4.93 3.89 9.86
CA LYS A 7 -4.58 2.57 10.41
C LYS A 7 -3.40 1.94 9.66
N ILE A 8 -3.40 1.99 8.33
CA ILE A 8 -2.28 1.49 7.51
C ILE A 8 -0.99 2.24 7.87
N ARG A 9 -1.04 3.57 7.97
CA ARG A 9 0.11 4.39 8.36
C ARG A 9 0.64 3.99 9.74
N MET A 10 -0.23 3.81 10.73
CA MET A 10 0.17 3.42 12.07
C MET A 10 0.84 2.04 12.11
N GLU A 11 0.30 1.05 11.38
CA GLU A 11 0.89 -0.29 11.33
C GLU A 11 2.23 -0.29 10.60
N LEU A 12 2.35 0.36 9.44
CA LEU A 12 3.61 0.45 8.70
C LEU A 12 4.72 1.14 9.51
N ASN A 13 4.38 2.17 10.28
CA ASN A 13 5.34 2.85 11.15
C ASN A 13 5.97 1.91 12.21
N LYS A 14 5.29 0.84 12.64
CA LYS A 14 5.87 -0.16 13.55
C LYS A 14 7.03 -0.94 12.91
N HIS A 15 7.08 -0.95 11.58
CA HIS A 15 8.12 -1.59 10.77
C HIS A 15 9.13 -0.57 10.21
N GLU A 16 9.13 0.67 10.71
CA GLU A 16 9.96 1.77 10.18
C GLU A 16 9.67 2.10 8.70
N ILE A 17 8.48 1.75 8.21
CA ILE A 17 8.03 2.02 6.85
C ILE A 17 7.11 3.25 6.89
N GLU A 18 7.48 4.30 6.14
CA GLU A 18 6.67 5.51 6.04
C GLU A 18 5.72 5.43 4.84
N LEU A 19 4.42 5.61 5.08
CA LEU A 19 3.43 5.76 4.00
C LEU A 19 3.44 7.19 3.44
N LEU A 20 3.87 7.33 2.18
CA LEU A 20 3.94 8.62 1.50
C LEU A 20 2.61 8.99 0.84
N ASP A 21 2.17 8.19 -0.13
CA ASP A 21 0.95 8.43 -0.89
C ASP A 21 0.26 7.11 -1.30
N ILE A 22 -1.04 7.20 -1.60
CA ILE A 22 -1.83 6.11 -2.18
C ILE A 22 -2.59 6.70 -3.36
N TYR A 23 -2.42 6.12 -4.53
CA TYR A 23 -3.16 6.54 -5.72
C TYR A 23 -3.72 5.35 -6.48
N ARG A 24 -4.89 5.57 -7.08
CA ARG A 24 -5.60 4.59 -7.89
C ARG A 24 -5.30 4.82 -9.36
N TYR A 25 -4.74 3.82 -10.01
CA TYR A 25 -4.60 3.81 -11.45
C TYR A 25 -5.88 3.25 -12.09
N ASN A 26 -6.54 4.08 -12.91
CA ASN A 26 -7.66 3.67 -13.75
C ASN A 26 -7.22 3.70 -15.21
N SER A 27 -7.24 2.55 -15.89
CA SER A 27 -6.99 2.49 -17.32
C SER A 27 -8.09 3.21 -18.10
N SER A 28 -7.73 4.18 -18.93
CA SER A 28 -8.67 5.00 -19.72
C SER A 28 -9.14 4.34 -21.03
N LYS A 29 -8.60 3.18 -21.42
CA LYS A 29 -8.91 2.52 -22.71
C LYS A 29 -9.00 1.00 -22.62
N GLY A 30 -10.07 0.50 -22.01
CA GLY A 30 -10.60 -0.85 -22.28
C GLY A 30 -9.82 -2.06 -21.76
N SER A 31 -8.66 -1.89 -21.12
CA SER A 31 -7.91 -3.03 -20.55
C SER A 31 -8.47 -3.54 -19.22
N GLY A 32 -9.46 -2.85 -18.63
CA GLY A 32 -10.17 -3.27 -17.40
C GLY A 32 -9.33 -3.35 -16.13
N ARG A 33 -8.01 -3.09 -16.21
CA ARG A 33 -7.10 -3.18 -15.06
C ARG A 33 -7.14 -1.88 -14.26
N THR A 34 -7.66 -2.00 -13.05
CA THR A 34 -7.61 -0.98 -12.00
C THR A 34 -6.74 -1.53 -10.88
N TYR A 35 -5.78 -0.75 -10.42
CA TYR A 35 -4.94 -1.12 -9.27
C TYR A 35 -4.66 0.10 -8.41
N ASP A 36 -4.53 -0.09 -7.10
CA ASP A 36 -4.03 0.97 -6.22
C ASP A 36 -2.53 0.76 -6.02
N THR A 37 -1.80 1.86 -5.99
CA THR A 37 -0.36 1.86 -5.71
C THR A 37 -0.14 2.55 -4.37
N PHE A 38 0.59 1.86 -3.50
CA PHE A 38 1.08 2.39 -2.23
C PHE A 38 2.52 2.80 -2.43
N ARG A 39 2.80 4.07 -2.21
CA ARG A 39 4.16 4.57 -2.19
C ARG A 39 4.63 4.66 -0.76
N VAL A 40 5.72 3.96 -0.48
CA VAL A 40 6.28 3.87 0.87
C VAL A 40 7.76 4.16 0.85
N ALA A 41 8.29 4.68 1.96
CA ALA A 41 9.71 4.87 2.16
C ALA A 41 10.24 3.91 3.24
N TYR A 42 11.38 3.28 2.96
CA TYR A 42 12.07 2.39 3.90
C TYR A 42 13.57 2.41 3.61
N GLY A 43 14.40 2.53 4.65
CA GLY A 43 15.86 2.50 4.52
C GLY A 43 16.43 3.55 3.54
N GLY A 44 15.82 4.73 3.46
CA GLY A 44 16.23 5.80 2.53
C GLY A 44 15.80 5.60 1.06
N ASN A 45 15.12 4.50 0.74
CA ASN A 45 14.60 4.20 -0.59
C ASN A 45 13.09 4.35 -0.64
N VAL A 46 12.56 4.61 -1.85
CA VAL A 46 11.12 4.72 -2.11
C VAL A 46 10.67 3.53 -2.94
N PHE A 47 9.61 2.86 -2.50
CA PHE A 47 9.03 1.68 -3.13
C PHE A 47 7.61 1.97 -3.60
N LEU A 48 7.22 1.31 -4.69
CA LEU A 48 5.88 1.38 -5.27
C LEU A 48 5.25 -0.02 -5.24
N VAL A 49 4.32 -0.24 -4.32
CA VAL A 49 3.66 -1.54 -4.13
C VAL A 49 2.27 -1.51 -4.77
N LYS A 50 2.06 -2.35 -5.78
CA LYS A 50 0.80 -2.39 -6.56
C LYS A 50 -0.17 -3.45 -6.04
N PHE A 51 -1.42 -3.05 -5.87
CA PHE A 51 -2.53 -3.90 -5.46
C PHE A 51 -3.58 -3.95 -6.56
N ASP A 52 -3.64 -5.05 -7.31
CA ASP A 52 -4.60 -5.26 -8.41
C ASP A 52 -6.06 -5.46 -7.93
N LYS A 53 -6.29 -5.64 -6.63
CA LYS A 53 -7.61 -5.73 -6.01
C LYS A 53 -7.71 -4.71 -4.90
N VAL A 54 -8.49 -3.64 -5.06
CA VAL A 54 -8.68 -2.71 -3.95
C VAL A 54 -10.13 -2.30 -3.74
N LYS A 55 -10.77 -2.92 -2.74
CA LYS A 55 -11.06 -2.30 -1.42
C LYS A 55 -11.94 -3.18 -0.52
N GLU A 56 -12.51 -4.27 -1.03
CA GLU A 56 -13.51 -5.04 -0.26
C GLU A 56 -13.02 -6.37 0.33
N ALA A 57 -11.89 -6.93 -0.14
CA ALA A 57 -11.49 -8.29 0.25
C ALA A 57 -10.16 -8.41 1.00
N MET A 58 -9.34 -7.35 1.08
CA MET A 58 -8.05 -7.42 1.79
C MET A 58 -8.15 -6.72 3.14
N SER A 59 -7.77 -7.45 4.18
CA SER A 59 -7.64 -6.96 5.55
C SER A 59 -6.43 -6.01 5.69
N LEU A 60 -6.43 -5.21 6.76
CA LEU A 60 -5.31 -4.34 7.13
C LEU A 60 -4.00 -5.14 7.21
N ASP A 61 -4.03 -6.30 7.85
CA ASP A 61 -2.86 -7.14 8.08
C ASP A 61 -2.27 -7.67 6.77
N GLU A 62 -3.10 -8.05 5.80
CA GLU A 62 -2.61 -8.51 4.49
C GLU A 62 -1.97 -7.38 3.69
N ILE A 63 -2.50 -6.15 3.78
CA ILE A 63 -1.90 -4.98 3.15
C ILE A 63 -0.52 -4.72 3.75
N VAL A 64 -0.44 -4.67 5.09
CA VAL A 64 0.81 -4.39 5.81
C VAL A 64 1.85 -5.49 5.54
N LYS A 65 1.46 -6.76 5.66
CA LYS A 65 2.34 -7.90 5.41
C LYS A 65 2.93 -7.86 4.01
N ARG A 66 2.10 -7.64 2.98
CA ARG A 66 2.59 -7.55 1.60
C ARG A 66 3.55 -6.38 1.40
N ILE A 67 3.28 -5.22 1.99
CA ILE A 67 4.18 -4.07 1.90
C ILE A 67 5.53 -4.41 2.56
N VAL A 68 5.51 -4.96 3.78
CA VAL A 68 6.72 -5.37 4.52
C VAL A 68 7.57 -6.36 3.70
N GLU A 69 6.93 -7.38 3.11
CA GLU A 69 7.58 -8.38 2.26
C GLU A 69 8.20 -7.74 1.00
N GLU A 70 7.49 -6.85 0.31
CA GLU A 70 7.95 -6.20 -0.93
C GLU A 70 9.11 -5.22 -0.68
N VAL A 71 9.11 -4.51 0.45
CA VAL A 71 10.22 -3.60 0.80
C VAL A 71 11.40 -4.32 1.47
N GLY A 72 11.25 -5.59 1.85
CA GLY A 72 12.27 -6.36 2.54
C GLY A 72 12.55 -5.87 3.97
N ALA A 73 11.54 -5.29 4.63
CA ALA A 73 11.66 -4.92 6.04
C ALA A 73 11.67 -6.19 6.91
N LYS A 74 12.56 -6.22 7.91
CA LYS A 74 12.73 -7.36 8.82
C LYS A 74 11.90 -7.22 10.08
#